data_AF-A0A371PF16-F1
#
_entry.id   AF-A0A371PF16-F1
#
_cell.length_a   1.000
_cell.length_b   1.000
_cell.length_c   1.000
_cell.angle_alpha   90.00
_cell.angle_beta   90.00
_cell.angle_gamma   90.00
#
_symmetry.space_group_name_H-M   'P 1'
#
loop_
_entity.id
_entity.type
_entity.pdbx_description
1 polymer ?
#
loop_
_entity_poly.entity_id
_entity_poly.type
_entity_poly.pdbx_seq_one_letter_code
_entity_poly.pdbx_strand_id
1 'polypeptide(L)' 'MYYSRKRLMDDVPQELTPIWSCTNEKCNGWTRDNFVFLAQPVCVQCSSLMEKGEKMLAILENTSFNQSKQ' A
#
# COMPACT_ATOMS: atom_id res chain seq x y z
N MET A 1 13.72 35.45 -9.33
CA MET A 1 12.40 34.96 -8.86
C MET A 1 12.49 33.45 -8.73
N TYR A 2 12.62 32.95 -7.50
CA TYR A 2 12.71 31.51 -7.22
C TYR A 2 11.27 30.98 -7.14
N TYR A 3 10.80 30.30 -8.19
CA TYR A 3 9.47 29.69 -8.18
C TYR A 3 9.47 28.55 -7.17
N SER A 4 8.94 28.84 -5.99
CA SER A 4 8.68 27.91 -4.90
C SER A 4 7.91 26.69 -5.43
N ARG A 5 8.56 25.52 -5.41
CA ARG A 5 8.03 24.21 -5.87
C ARG A 5 6.88 23.66 -5.00
N LYS A 6 6.03 24.52 -4.44
CA LYS A 6 4.73 24.08 -3.93
C LYS A 6 3.83 23.86 -5.13
N ARG A 7 4.06 22.77 -5.87
CA ARG A 7 2.97 22.15 -6.61
C ARG A 7 1.95 21.82 -5.54
N LEU A 8 0.84 22.55 -5.53
CA LEU A 8 -0.41 22.08 -4.95
C LEU A 8 -0.56 20.70 -5.58
N MET A 9 -0.36 19.66 -4.77
CA MET A 9 -0.61 18.31 -5.25
C MET A 9 -2.10 18.34 -5.55
N ASP A 10 -2.46 18.37 -6.83
CA ASP A 10 -3.84 18.12 -7.25
C ASP A 10 -4.34 16.93 -6.44
N ASP A 11 -5.58 17.00 -5.93
CA ASP A 11 -6.17 15.95 -5.11
C ASP A 11 -6.20 14.66 -5.94
N VAL A 12 -5.12 13.88 -5.84
CA VAL A 12 -4.99 12.60 -6.53
C VAL A 12 -6.15 11.77 -6.00
N PRO A 13 -7.02 11.24 -6.89
CA PRO A 13 -8.14 10.42 -6.47
C PRO A 13 -7.65 9.32 -5.52
N GLN A 14 -8.25 9.26 -4.34
CA GLN A 14 -7.96 8.23 -3.35
C GLN A 14 -9.12 7.27 -3.27
N GLU A 15 -8.81 6.00 -3.06
CA GLU A 15 -9.78 4.92 -2.87
C GLU A 15 -9.45 4.13 -1.59
N LEU A 16 -10.47 3.49 -1.02
CA LEU A 16 -10.29 2.53 0.06
C LEU A 16 -9.65 1.27 -0.52
N THR A 17 -8.38 1.04 -0.18
CA THR A 17 -7.62 -0.11 -0.66
C THR A 17 -7.39 -1.13 0.46
N PRO A 18 -7.58 -2.43 0.20
CA PRO A 18 -7.21 -3.47 1.14
C PRO A 18 -5.69 -3.57 1.23
N ILE A 19 -5.18 -3.51 2.45
CA ILE A 19 -3.76 -3.58 2.76
C ILE A 19 -3.49 -4.65 3.83
N TRP A 20 -2.23 -5.03 3.90
CA TRP A 20 -1.66 -5.72 5.03
C TRP A 20 -0.87 -4.71 5.85
N SER A 21 -1.23 -4.52 7.11
CA SER A 21 -0.50 -3.68 8.06
C SER A 21 0.34 -4.55 8.98
N CYS A 22 1.54 -4.11 9.31
CA CYS A 22 2.37 -4.79 10.28
C CYS A 22 1.72 -4.74 11.68
N THR A 23 1.69 -5.86 12.41
CA THR A 23 1.12 -5.92 13.77
C THR A 23 2.01 -5.28 14.83
N ASN A 24 3.28 -5.04 14.49
CA ASN A 24 4.24 -4.43 15.40
C ASN A 24 4.08 -2.90 15.39
N GLU A 25 3.67 -2.32 16.51
CA GLU A 25 3.48 -0.86 16.70
C GLU A 25 4.74 -0.03 16.43
N LYS A 26 5.93 -0.64 16.50
CA LYS A 26 7.21 0.03 16.19
C LYS A 26 7.55 0.00 14.70
N CYS A 27 6.73 -0.64 13.87
CA CYS A 27 6.94 -0.81 12.44
C CYS A 27 5.73 -0.30 11.65
N ASN A 28 5.93 0.76 10.87
CA ASN A 28 4.89 1.35 10.02
C ASN A 28 4.80 0.65 8.64
N GLY A 29 5.25 -0.61 8.56
CA GLY A 29 5.27 -1.38 7.33
C GLY A 29 3.86 -1.78 6.91
N TRP A 30 3.51 -1.52 5.67
CA TRP A 30 2.29 -2.03 5.07
C TRP A 30 2.51 -2.36 3.60
N THR A 31 1.67 -3.23 3.05
CA THR A 31 1.67 -3.56 1.62
C THR A 31 0.24 -3.71 1.13
N ARG A 32 0.00 -3.52 -0.18
CA ARG A 32 -1.32 -3.73 -0.79
C ARG A 32 -1.61 -5.22 -0.92
N ASP A 33 -2.84 -5.64 -0.61
CA ASP A 33 -3.24 -7.06 -0.71
C ASP A 33 -3.09 -7.63 -2.14
N ASN A 34 -3.28 -6.77 -3.15
CA ASN A 34 -3.13 -7.12 -4.57
C ASN A 34 -1.70 -7.52 -4.96
N PHE A 35 -0.69 -7.25 -4.13
CA PHE A 35 0.73 -7.54 -4.41
C PHE A 35 1.32 -8.63 -3.50
N VAL A 36 0.46 -9.33 -2.78
CA VAL A 36 0.86 -10.41 -1.89
C VAL A 36 0.41 -11.74 -2.47
N PHE A 37 1.35 -12.67 -2.62
CA PHE A 37 1.08 -14.04 -3.08
C PHE A 37 0.66 -14.98 -1.93
N LEU A 38 1.05 -14.66 -0.69
CA LEU A 38 0.75 -15.47 0.49
C LEU A 38 -0.61 -15.11 1.08
N ALA A 39 -1.27 -16.09 1.70
CA ALA A 39 -2.53 -15.86 2.43
C ALA A 39 -2.34 -14.90 3.62
N GLN A 40 -1.16 -14.90 4.23
CA GLN A 40 -0.73 -13.93 5.24
C GLN A 40 0.76 -13.59 5.02
N PRO A 41 1.11 -12.34 4.69
CA PRO A 41 2.50 -11.95 4.52
C PRO A 41 3.19 -11.70 5.85
N VAL A 42 4.52 -11.80 5.80
CA VAL A 42 5.43 -11.39 6.86
C VAL A 42 6.04 -10.05 6.47
N CYS A 43 6.13 -9.13 7.43
CA CYS A 43 6.73 -7.82 7.22
C CYS A 43 8.23 -7.95 6.96
N VAL A 44 8.71 -7.45 5.82
CA VAL A 44 10.13 -7.53 5.44
C VAL A 44 11.07 -6.70 6.33
N GLN A 45 10.54 -5.74 7.09
CA GLN A 45 11.35 -4.86 7.94
C GLN A 45 11.60 -5.46 9.33
N CYS A 46 10.60 -6.10 9.93
CA CYS A 46 10.68 -6.58 11.31
C CYS A 46 10.35 -8.07 11.47
N SER A 47 10.10 -8.78 10.36
CA SER A 47 9.73 -10.20 10.34
C SER A 47 8.48 -10.57 11.17
N SER A 48 7.68 -9.57 11.55
CA SER A 48 6.41 -9.79 12.26
C SER A 48 5.30 -10.14 11.27
N LEU A 49 4.27 -10.83 11.76
CA LEU A 49 3.07 -11.10 10.96
C LEU A 49 2.37 -9.78 10.61
N MET A 50 1.63 -9.81 9.51
CA MET A 50 0.79 -8.69 9.10
C MET A 50 -0.68 -9.06 9.27
N GLU A 51 -1.51 -8.05 9.51
CA GLU A 51 -2.96 -8.14 9.63
C GLU A 51 -3.65 -7.41 8.47
N LYS A 52 -4.83 -7.89 8.07
CA LYS A 52 -5.61 -7.23 7.02
C LYS A 52 -6.21 -5.94 7.58
N GLY A 53 -6.13 -4.89 6.80
CA GLY A 53 -6.77 -3.61 7.06
C GLY A 53 -7.12 -2.89 5.78
N GLU A 54 -7.59 -1.66 5.90
CA GLU A 54 -7.94 -0.81 4.78
C GLU A 54 -7.28 0.55 4.94
N LYS A 55 -6.83 1.13 3.81
CA LYS A 55 -6.19 2.43 3.81
C LYS A 55 -6.62 3.24 2.59
N MET A 56 -6.90 4.52 2.82
CA MET A 56 -7.07 5.51 1.75
C MET A 56 -5.73 5.72 1.06
N LEU A 57 -5.63 5.28 -0.19
CA LEU A 57 -4.45 5.41 -1.03
C LEU A 57 -4.83 5.94 -2.40
N ALA A 58 -3.88 6.57 -3.09
CA ALA A 58 -4.06 6.94 -4.48
C ALA A 58 -4.40 5.70 -5.32
N ILE A 59 -5.35 5.87 -6.24
CA ILE A 59 -5.76 4.83 -7.20
C ILE A 59 -4.52 4.32 -7.94
N LEU A 60 -4.35 3.00 -7.95
CA LEU A 60 -3.24 2.34 -8.63
C LEU A 60 -3.78 1.25 -9.54
N GLU A 61 -3.79 1.51 -10.85
CA GLU A 61 -4.15 0.52 -11.85
C GLU A 61 -3.03 -0.52 -12.01
N ASN A 62 -3.35 -1.77 -11.70
CA ASN A 62 -2.45 -2.90 -11.93
C ASN A 62 -2.41 -3.24 -13.42
N THR A 63 -1.42 -2.72 -14.14
CA THR A 63 -1.17 -3.02 -15.56
C THR A 63 -0.39 -4.33 -15.76
N SER A 64 -0.09 -5.06 -14.68
CA SER A 64 0.50 -6.40 -14.74
C SER A 64 -0.39 -7.32 -15.56
N PHE A 65 0.18 -7.97 -16.58
CA PHE A 65 -0.54 -8.87 -17.49
C PHE A 65 -1.20 -10.01 -16.68
N ASN A 66 -2.50 -9.87 -16.41
CA ASN A 66 -3.42 -10.87 -15.84
C ASN A 66 -2.76 -11.98 -15.02
N GLN A 67 -2.30 -11.67 -13.81
CA GLN A 67 -2.19 -12.68 -12.77
C GLN A 67 -3.46 -12.60 -11.92
N SER A 68 -4.55 -13.13 -12.46
CA SER A 68 -5.70 -13.49 -11.64
C SER A 68 -5.17 -14.45 -10.56
N LYS A 69 -5.35 -14.11 -9.27
CA LYS A 69 -5.16 -15.08 -8.18
C LYS A 69 -6.17 -16.21 -8.43
N GLN A 70 -5.74 -17.28 -9.12
CA GLN A 70 -6.48 -18.53 -9.26
C GLN A 70 -6.52 -19.26 -7.93
#